data_AF-A0A068V6X6-F1
#
_entry.id   AF-A0A068V6X6-F1
#
_cell.length_a   1.000
_cell.length_b   1.000
_cell.length_c   1.000
_cell.angle_alpha   90.00
_cell.angle_beta   90.00
_cell.angle_gamma   90.00
#
_symmetry.space_group_name_H-M   'P 1'
#
loop_
_entity.id
_entity.type
_entity.pdbx_description
1 polymer ?
#
loop_
_entity_poly.entity_id
_entity_poly.type
_entity_poly.pdbx_seq_one_letter_code
_entity_poly.pdbx_strand_id
1 'polypeptide(L)'
;MNLTTTCVSLPGKVNSCQDGEIAIIDKALSKVSEICGVAYEVAKTWTSSGEILSSREGLDFIRKGQGVVGRAFSSKSACFCRDVRQLSITEYPLVPIARYNEHSACFAVCLQSSCSSNCIYVLEFFLPTYEEDEDDYGDPRILLNSLMETLKECLGSSFKIASGQELGQKLTVKVIKVSPKDEFDSFEIYSATGIGGEGMTKLQMALFSAEGLGPCELSYSHSINNYDDHDWVFWSTCGNDEGRCGKPHHLSATADGAVIKDQIKWLLQHLKQTIWCWCHLVQFWGLVKNGDKTYLTTRDQPFALQYYHIREARKLCKYRKHCLEYSIPVDEDDDDHEIGPPGRVFRSGLPEYAPYVAGYTIREYPQRDYAVGHVRDYWALPIYHHPAQHLPIGVLEFVSPTDFNELPRRRVLEKLQVRLFSF
;
A
#
# COMPACT_ATOMS: atom_id res chain seq x y z
N MET A 1 9.19 28.63 5.28
CA MET A 1 8.81 27.20 5.37
C MET A 1 7.60 27.03 4.47
N ASN A 2 7.72 26.30 3.37
CA ASN A 2 6.60 26.11 2.44
C ASN A 2 6.32 24.60 2.38
N LEU A 3 5.21 24.18 2.99
CA LEU A 3 4.71 22.81 2.88
C LEU A 3 3.94 22.69 1.56
N THR A 4 4.65 22.39 0.48
CA THR A 4 4.06 22.27 -0.86
C THR A 4 3.29 20.94 -0.99
N THR A 5 2.08 20.94 -0.43
CA THR A 5 0.89 20.27 -0.98
C THR A 5 1.14 18.92 -1.67
N THR A 6 1.53 17.91 -0.89
CA THR A 6 1.73 16.55 -1.41
C THR A 6 0.40 15.78 -1.44
N CYS A 7 -0.52 16.21 -2.32
CA CYS A 7 -1.36 15.20 -2.98
C CYS A 7 -0.42 14.18 -3.64
N VAL A 8 -0.80 12.90 -3.65
CA VAL A 8 0.02 11.82 -4.20
C VAL A 8 0.08 11.93 -5.72
N SER A 9 0.96 12.80 -6.18
CA SER A 9 1.46 12.87 -7.55
C SER A 9 2.37 11.66 -7.77
N LEU A 10 2.18 10.99 -8.92
CA LEU A 10 3.16 10.03 -9.38
C LEU A 10 4.50 10.78 -9.56
N PRO A 11 5.65 10.20 -9.21
CA PRO A 11 6.94 10.91 -9.21
C PRO A 11 7.16 11.62 -10.55
N GLY A 12 7.09 12.95 -10.49
CA GLY A 12 6.82 13.79 -11.65
C GLY A 12 7.90 13.68 -12.70
N LYS A 13 7.58 13.00 -13.82
CA LYS A 13 8.42 12.76 -14.99
C LYS A 13 9.92 12.71 -14.66
N VAL A 14 10.32 11.60 -14.06
CA VAL A 14 11.70 11.22 -13.70
C VAL A 14 12.71 11.87 -14.64
N ASN A 15 13.67 12.62 -14.08
CA ASN A 15 14.68 13.30 -14.88
C ASN A 15 15.57 12.25 -15.55
N SER A 16 16.01 12.48 -16.79
CA SER A 16 16.79 11.49 -17.57
C SER A 16 18.12 11.06 -16.92
N CYS A 17 18.65 11.85 -15.98
CA CYS A 17 19.75 11.46 -15.08
C CYS A 17 19.32 10.28 -14.17
N GLN A 18 18.17 10.42 -13.50
CA GLN A 18 17.64 9.43 -12.58
C GLN A 18 17.26 8.12 -13.29
N ASP A 19 16.76 8.17 -14.54
CA ASP A 19 16.49 6.95 -15.32
C ASP A 19 17.79 6.14 -15.55
N GLY A 20 18.90 6.82 -15.87
CA GLY A 20 20.22 6.19 -16.01
C GLY A 20 20.78 5.66 -14.69
N GLU A 21 20.63 6.44 -13.61
CA GLU A 21 21.03 6.04 -12.25
C GLU A 21 20.24 4.82 -11.75
N ILE A 22 18.94 4.76 -12.03
CA ILE A 22 18.08 3.61 -11.72
C ILE A 22 18.48 2.38 -12.56
N ALA A 23 18.80 2.54 -13.85
CA ALA A 23 19.27 1.42 -14.68
C ALA A 23 20.62 0.82 -14.20
N ILE A 24 21.47 1.64 -13.57
CA ILE A 24 22.70 1.16 -12.91
C ILE A 24 22.35 0.39 -11.62
N ILE A 25 21.41 0.89 -10.82
CA ILE A 25 20.90 0.20 -9.62
C ILE A 25 20.29 -1.15 -9.99
N ASP A 26 19.40 -1.21 -10.99
CA ASP A 26 18.75 -2.45 -11.46
C ASP A 26 19.78 -3.54 -11.80
N LYS A 27 20.85 -3.15 -12.50
CA LYS A 27 21.94 -4.04 -12.89
C LYS A 27 22.75 -4.56 -11.69
N ALA A 28 22.85 -3.77 -10.62
CA ALA A 28 23.43 -4.23 -9.36
C ALA A 28 22.48 -5.18 -8.62
N LEU A 29 21.18 -4.87 -8.56
CA LEU A 29 20.17 -5.74 -7.92
C LEU A 29 20.08 -7.12 -8.60
N SER A 30 20.14 -7.17 -9.94
CA SER A 30 20.20 -8.43 -10.70
C SER A 30 21.35 -9.33 -10.21
N LYS A 31 22.56 -8.77 -10.09
CA LYS A 31 23.73 -9.50 -9.56
C LYS A 31 23.59 -9.92 -8.09
N VAL A 32 22.97 -9.09 -7.25
CA VAL A 32 22.73 -9.46 -5.83
C VAL A 32 21.80 -10.68 -5.75
N SER A 33 20.79 -10.76 -6.63
CA SER A 33 19.88 -11.92 -6.68
C SER A 33 20.60 -13.23 -7.06
N GLU A 34 21.57 -13.17 -7.98
CA GLU A 34 22.40 -14.32 -8.41
C GLU A 34 23.30 -14.86 -7.28
N ILE A 35 23.74 -14.01 -6.34
CA ILE A 35 24.73 -14.36 -5.31
C ILE A 35 24.07 -14.85 -4.02
N CYS A 36 22.94 -14.26 -3.62
CA CYS A 36 22.45 -14.36 -2.25
C CYS A 36 21.31 -15.39 -2.02
N GLY A 37 20.88 -16.11 -3.06
CA GLY A 37 19.63 -16.90 -3.00
C GLY A 37 18.36 -16.03 -2.84
N VAL A 38 18.52 -14.71 -2.95
CA VAL A 38 17.47 -13.69 -2.86
C VAL A 38 16.71 -13.70 -4.19
N ALA A 39 15.46 -14.16 -4.18
CA ALA A 39 14.68 -14.34 -5.40
C ALA A 39 14.45 -13.01 -6.17
N TYR A 40 14.15 -13.11 -7.46
CA TYR A 40 14.17 -11.98 -8.40
C TYR A 40 13.20 -10.82 -8.08
N GLU A 41 12.17 -11.07 -7.26
CA GLU A 41 11.16 -10.08 -6.83
C GLU A 41 11.50 -9.37 -5.51
N VAL A 42 12.63 -9.71 -4.89
CA VAL A 42 12.85 -9.49 -3.44
C VAL A 42 13.60 -8.17 -3.12
N ALA A 43 14.12 -7.48 -4.13
CA ALA A 43 14.78 -6.18 -3.96
C ALA A 43 13.93 -5.02 -4.53
N LYS A 44 13.58 -4.04 -3.69
CA LYS A 44 12.82 -2.84 -4.09
C LYS A 44 13.69 -1.57 -4.09
N THR A 45 13.71 -0.86 -5.21
CA THR A 45 14.28 0.49 -5.30
C THR A 45 13.22 1.53 -4.95
N TRP A 46 13.52 2.36 -3.96
CA TRP A 46 12.70 3.46 -3.48
C TRP A 46 13.31 4.83 -3.82
N THR A 47 12.45 5.78 -4.18
CA THR A 47 12.83 7.20 -4.41
C THR A 47 12.05 8.10 -3.47
N SER A 48 12.65 9.22 -3.05
CA SER A 48 12.06 10.14 -2.06
C SER A 48 11.51 11.43 -2.66
N SER A 49 10.32 11.85 -2.25
CA SER A 49 9.76 13.19 -2.45
C SER A 49 9.37 13.78 -1.10
N GLY A 50 10.13 14.77 -0.62
CA GLY A 50 9.97 15.33 0.72
C GLY A 50 10.23 14.28 1.81
N GLU A 51 9.19 13.92 2.56
CA GLU A 51 9.23 12.88 3.61
C GLU A 51 8.51 11.58 3.22
N ILE A 52 8.08 11.44 1.96
CA ILE A 52 7.44 10.23 1.43
C ILE A 52 8.41 9.53 0.48
N LEU A 53 8.52 8.22 0.62
CA LEU A 53 9.20 7.31 -0.28
C LEU A 53 8.17 6.57 -1.13
N SER A 54 8.43 6.45 -2.43
CA SER A 54 7.64 5.61 -3.35
C SER A 54 8.52 4.55 -3.99
N SER A 55 8.02 3.31 -4.07
CA SER A 55 8.67 2.25 -4.84
C SER A 55 8.65 2.57 -6.34
N ARG A 56 9.57 1.99 -7.11
CA ARG A 56 9.76 2.31 -8.54
C ARG A 56 8.51 2.17 -9.41
N GLU A 57 7.60 1.24 -9.10
CA GLU A 57 6.33 1.11 -9.83
C GLU A 57 5.37 2.29 -9.59
N GLY A 58 5.57 3.04 -8.50
CA GLY A 58 4.75 4.17 -8.06
C GLY A 58 3.56 3.76 -7.17
N LEU A 59 3.64 2.60 -6.53
CA LEU A 59 2.47 1.87 -6.00
C LEU A 59 2.54 1.53 -4.51
N ASP A 60 3.76 1.34 -3.97
CA ASP A 60 4.00 1.26 -2.54
C ASP A 60 4.45 2.63 -2.01
N PHE A 61 3.97 3.02 -0.82
CA PHE A 61 4.33 4.29 -0.17
C PHE A 61 4.75 4.07 1.29
N ILE A 62 5.86 4.68 1.69
CA ILE A 62 6.41 4.62 3.05
C ILE A 62 6.79 6.03 3.49
N ARG A 63 6.38 6.47 4.68
CA ARG A 63 6.84 7.75 5.25
C ARG A 63 8.22 7.58 5.91
N LYS A 64 9.00 8.65 5.91
CA LYS A 64 10.22 8.77 6.72
C LYS A 64 9.94 8.34 8.17
N GLY A 65 10.74 7.41 8.70
CA GLY A 65 10.56 6.78 10.02
C GLY A 65 9.72 5.49 10.06
N GLN A 66 8.94 5.17 9.03
CA GLN A 66 8.20 3.90 8.94
C GLN A 66 9.08 2.76 8.42
N GLY A 67 9.01 1.61 9.07
CA GLY A 67 9.62 0.35 8.65
C GLY A 67 11.13 0.42 8.46
N VAL A 68 11.68 -0.57 7.75
CA VAL A 68 13.12 -0.64 7.47
C VAL A 68 13.53 0.49 6.53
N VAL A 69 12.78 0.71 5.44
CA VAL A 69 13.05 1.71 4.40
C VAL A 69 13.01 3.15 4.93
N GLY A 70 11.93 3.52 5.62
CA GLY A 70 11.74 4.88 6.14
C GLY A 70 12.69 5.19 7.30
N ARG A 71 13.08 4.20 8.11
CA ARG A 71 14.11 4.38 9.15
C ARG A 71 15.52 4.48 8.55
N ALA A 72 15.86 3.71 7.51
CA ALA A 72 17.10 3.86 6.74
C ALA A 72 17.19 5.23 6.06
N PHE A 73 16.11 5.70 5.43
CA PHE A 73 16.02 7.06 4.88
C PHE A 73 16.22 8.12 5.96
N SER A 74 15.51 8.02 7.09
CA SER A 74 15.59 8.99 8.18
C SER A 74 16.94 9.02 8.90
N SER A 75 17.68 7.91 8.91
CA SER A 75 19.05 7.84 9.43
C SER A 75 20.12 8.19 8.39
N LYS A 76 19.73 8.30 7.11
CA LYS A 76 20.63 8.38 5.95
C LYS A 76 21.66 7.24 5.91
N SER A 77 21.32 6.07 6.45
CA SER A 77 22.22 4.93 6.63
C SER A 77 21.47 3.63 6.34
N ALA A 78 21.89 2.52 6.93
CA ALA A 78 21.21 1.25 6.87
C ALA A 78 20.29 0.99 8.08
N CYS A 79 19.27 0.16 7.86
CA CYS A 79 18.38 -0.39 8.87
C CYS A 79 18.12 -1.88 8.59
N PHE A 80 17.84 -2.65 9.63
CA PHE A 80 17.54 -4.08 9.58
C PHE A 80 16.38 -4.40 10.52
N CYS A 81 15.53 -5.35 10.15
CA CYS A 81 14.50 -5.94 11.00
C CYS A 81 14.57 -7.46 10.83
N ARG A 82 14.65 -8.20 11.94
CA ARG A 82 14.81 -9.65 11.91
C ARG A 82 13.55 -10.38 11.44
N ASP A 83 12.37 -9.83 11.71
CA ASP A 83 11.10 -10.30 11.18
C ASP A 83 10.12 -9.14 10.99
N VAL A 84 10.00 -8.59 9.77
CA VAL A 84 9.05 -7.50 9.50
C VAL A 84 7.59 -7.93 9.66
N ARG A 85 7.28 -9.24 9.62
CA ARG A 85 5.93 -9.79 9.82
C ARG A 85 5.40 -9.50 11.23
N GLN A 86 6.31 -9.28 12.19
CA GLN A 86 6.03 -8.94 13.58
C GLN A 86 5.80 -7.43 13.81
N LEU A 87 6.11 -6.59 12.81
CA LEU A 87 5.75 -5.17 12.84
C LEU A 87 4.24 -4.98 12.69
N SER A 88 3.76 -3.86 13.23
CA SER A 88 2.40 -3.39 13.03
C SER A 88 2.26 -2.62 11.71
N ILE A 89 1.07 -2.57 11.10
CA ILE A 89 0.88 -1.91 9.79
C ILE A 89 1.13 -0.39 9.81
N THR A 90 0.97 0.28 10.95
CA THR A 90 1.31 1.71 11.10
C THR A 90 2.81 1.93 11.16
N GLU A 91 3.57 0.98 11.70
CA GLU A 91 5.03 0.99 11.64
C GLU A 91 5.56 0.62 10.26
N TYR A 92 5.02 -0.43 9.62
CA TYR A 92 5.44 -0.88 8.29
C TYR A 92 4.22 -1.20 7.40
N PRO A 93 3.77 -0.26 6.54
CA PRO A 93 2.57 -0.43 5.71
C PRO A 93 2.57 -1.65 4.78
N LEU A 94 3.75 -2.20 4.44
CA LEU A 94 3.86 -3.38 3.57
C LEU A 94 3.81 -4.71 4.33
N VAL A 95 3.60 -4.69 5.65
CA VAL A 95 3.56 -5.93 6.45
C VAL A 95 2.52 -6.96 5.98
N PRO A 96 1.33 -6.62 5.41
CA PRO A 96 0.43 -7.63 4.84
C PRO A 96 1.04 -8.38 3.65
N ILE A 97 1.86 -7.68 2.85
CA ILE A 97 2.58 -8.27 1.71
C ILE A 97 3.69 -9.19 2.23
N ALA A 98 4.47 -8.73 3.21
CA ALA A 98 5.54 -9.53 3.81
C ALA A 98 5.02 -10.76 4.58
N ARG A 99 3.84 -10.67 5.22
CA ARG A 99 3.17 -11.82 5.84
C ARG A 99 2.65 -12.83 4.83
N TYR A 100 2.14 -12.38 3.68
CA TYR A 100 1.66 -13.29 2.65
C TYR A 100 2.80 -13.95 1.87
N ASN A 101 3.83 -13.21 1.47
CA ASN A 101 5.02 -13.75 0.81
C ASN A 101 5.99 -14.45 1.79
N GLU A 102 5.59 -14.61 3.07
CA GLU A 102 6.35 -15.20 4.17
C GLU A 102 7.72 -14.54 4.50
N HIS A 103 8.10 -13.48 3.77
CA HIS A 103 9.29 -12.62 3.96
C HIS A 103 9.45 -12.15 5.42
N SER A 104 10.39 -12.73 6.18
CA SER A 104 10.67 -12.32 7.57
C SER A 104 11.78 -11.26 7.65
N ALA A 105 13.04 -11.63 7.40
CA ALA A 105 14.17 -10.73 7.56
C ALA A 105 14.19 -9.68 6.44
N CYS A 106 14.43 -8.42 6.79
CA CYS A 106 14.50 -7.32 5.83
C CYS A 106 15.60 -6.33 6.20
N PHE A 107 16.31 -5.85 5.17
CA PHE A 107 17.38 -4.88 5.24
C PHE A 107 17.10 -3.73 4.27
N ALA A 108 17.39 -2.50 4.66
CA ALA A 108 17.34 -1.36 3.76
C ALA A 108 18.57 -0.48 3.92
N VAL A 109 19.16 -0.02 2.80
CA VAL A 109 20.33 0.86 2.78
C VAL A 109 20.02 2.14 1.99
N CYS A 110 20.25 3.29 2.62
CA CYS A 110 20.03 4.61 2.04
C CYS A 110 21.29 5.07 1.29
N LEU A 111 21.18 5.16 -0.03
CA LEU A 111 22.24 5.58 -0.95
C LEU A 111 22.02 7.03 -1.41
N GLN A 112 23.12 7.74 -1.60
CA GLN A 112 23.17 9.02 -2.29
C GLN A 112 23.97 8.85 -3.59
N SER A 113 23.40 9.34 -4.69
CA SER A 113 24.13 9.54 -5.94
C SER A 113 25.25 10.57 -5.78
N SER A 114 26.41 10.28 -6.36
CA SER A 114 27.56 11.19 -6.47
C SER A 114 27.45 12.16 -7.66
N CYS A 115 26.38 12.09 -8.45
CA CYS A 115 26.07 13.05 -9.51
C CYS A 115 25.61 14.41 -8.93
N SER A 116 25.60 15.45 -9.76
CA SER A 116 25.13 16.80 -9.38
C SER A 116 23.70 16.83 -8.84
N SER A 117 22.87 15.84 -9.20
CA SER A 117 21.51 15.64 -8.70
C SER A 117 21.44 15.33 -7.20
N ASN A 118 22.50 14.76 -6.61
CA ASN A 118 22.58 14.28 -5.22
C ASN A 118 21.38 13.42 -4.79
N CYS A 119 20.72 12.74 -5.74
CA CYS A 119 19.48 12.00 -5.50
C CYS A 119 19.65 10.91 -4.43
N ILE A 120 18.62 10.79 -3.59
CA ILE A 120 18.55 9.78 -2.53
C ILE A 120 17.70 8.61 -3.02
N TYR A 121 18.26 7.42 -2.86
CA TYR A 121 17.62 6.14 -3.13
C TYR A 121 17.65 5.30 -1.85
N VAL A 122 16.65 4.46 -1.63
CA VAL A 122 16.76 3.39 -0.63
C VAL A 122 16.58 2.06 -1.34
N LEU A 123 17.53 1.15 -1.14
CA LEU A 123 17.43 -0.22 -1.61
C LEU A 123 16.93 -1.06 -0.45
N GLU A 124 15.75 -1.64 -0.59
CA GLU A 124 15.14 -2.60 0.34
C GLU A 124 15.37 -4.02 -0.18
N PHE A 125 15.71 -4.95 0.69
CA PHE A 125 15.91 -6.36 0.41
C PHE A 125 15.22 -7.17 1.50
N PHE A 126 14.33 -8.08 1.15
CA PHE A 126 14.03 -9.19 2.06
C PHE A 126 15.13 -10.25 1.93
N LEU A 127 15.39 -11.00 3.00
CA LEU A 127 16.46 -11.98 3.05
C LEU A 127 15.83 -13.38 3.18
N PRO A 128 16.40 -14.43 2.55
CA PRO A 128 15.84 -15.77 2.59
C PRO A 128 15.70 -16.28 4.02
N THR A 129 14.53 -16.85 4.30
CA THR A 129 14.18 -17.43 5.58
C THR A 129 14.36 -18.93 5.51
N TYR A 130 15.38 -19.44 6.18
CA TYR A 130 15.52 -20.89 6.39
C TYR A 130 14.46 -21.31 7.40
N GLU A 131 13.33 -21.79 6.89
CA GLU A 131 12.30 -22.41 7.71
C GLU A 131 12.66 -23.88 7.93
N GLU A 132 12.50 -24.32 9.18
CA GLU A 132 12.67 -25.68 9.72
C GLU A 132 14.10 -26.19 10.07
N ASP A 133 14.15 -26.83 11.24
CA ASP A 133 15.08 -27.86 11.76
C ASP A 133 16.56 -27.62 12.13
N GLU A 134 17.20 -26.46 11.93
CA GLU A 134 18.52 -26.19 12.59
C GLU A 134 18.61 -24.82 13.31
N ASP A 135 19.24 -24.81 14.49
CA ASP A 135 19.37 -23.63 15.38
C ASP A 135 20.31 -22.53 14.83
N ASP A 136 21.07 -22.81 13.76
CA ASP A 136 21.93 -21.84 13.08
C ASP A 136 21.14 -21.03 12.05
N TYR A 137 20.29 -20.13 12.55
CA TYR A 137 19.97 -18.90 11.83
C TYR A 137 21.28 -18.09 11.70
N GLY A 138 22.07 -18.45 10.68
CA GLY A 138 23.40 -17.91 10.41
C GLY A 138 23.40 -16.39 10.47
N ASP A 139 24.40 -15.84 11.16
CA ASP A 139 24.45 -14.42 11.52
C ASP A 139 24.15 -13.53 10.31
N PRO A 140 23.07 -12.70 10.36
CA PRO A 140 22.64 -11.90 9.21
C PRO A 140 23.74 -10.94 8.75
N ARG A 141 24.70 -10.58 9.60
CA ARG A 141 25.88 -9.81 9.20
C ARG A 141 26.67 -10.52 8.09
N ILE A 142 26.77 -11.85 8.07
CA ILE A 142 27.44 -12.61 6.98
C ILE A 142 26.80 -12.27 5.62
N LEU A 143 25.48 -12.42 5.51
CA LEU A 143 24.74 -12.17 4.27
C LEU A 143 24.78 -10.69 3.88
N LEU A 144 24.60 -9.79 4.86
CA LEU A 144 24.68 -8.35 4.65
C LEU A 144 26.07 -7.89 4.21
N ASN A 145 27.14 -8.52 4.69
CA ASN A 145 28.50 -8.25 4.24
C ASN A 145 28.69 -8.62 2.76
N SER A 146 28.22 -9.80 2.35
CA SER A 146 28.30 -10.24 0.94
C SER A 146 27.48 -9.35 0.00
N LEU A 147 26.28 -8.97 0.43
CA LEU A 147 25.40 -8.03 -0.26
C LEU A 147 26.06 -6.65 -0.40
N MET A 148 26.63 -6.10 0.69
CA MET A 148 27.26 -4.78 0.66
C MET A 148 28.55 -4.73 -0.17
N GLU A 149 29.35 -5.80 -0.20
CA GLU A 149 30.50 -5.90 -1.11
C GLU A 149 30.05 -6.03 -2.57
N THR A 150 28.96 -6.77 -2.86
CA THR A 150 28.37 -6.81 -4.22
C THR A 150 27.86 -5.44 -4.67
N LEU A 151 27.17 -4.70 -3.79
CA LEU A 151 26.73 -3.33 -4.07
C LEU A 151 27.92 -2.39 -4.27
N LYS A 152 28.99 -2.52 -3.47
CA LYS A 152 30.25 -1.76 -3.60
C LYS A 152 30.90 -1.97 -4.95
N GLU A 153 31.06 -3.22 -5.40
CA GLU A 153 31.61 -3.56 -6.73
C GLU A 153 30.81 -2.95 -7.88
N CYS A 154 29.48 -2.85 -7.73
CA CYS A 154 28.58 -2.42 -8.81
C CYS A 154 28.24 -0.92 -8.79
N LEU A 155 28.22 -0.29 -7.61
CA LEU A 155 27.70 1.06 -7.39
C LEU A 155 28.74 2.03 -6.78
N GLY A 156 29.81 1.54 -6.16
CA GLY A 156 30.76 2.36 -5.38
C GLY A 156 31.55 3.43 -6.15
N SER A 157 31.44 3.47 -7.47
CA SER A 157 31.97 4.54 -8.33
C SER A 157 30.96 5.65 -8.66
N SER A 158 29.67 5.45 -8.37
CA SER A 158 28.57 6.37 -8.70
C SER A 158 27.67 6.70 -7.50
N PHE A 159 27.70 5.89 -6.44
CA PHE A 159 26.88 6.03 -5.24
C PHE A 159 27.70 5.80 -3.97
N LYS A 160 27.29 6.47 -2.90
CA LYS A 160 27.81 6.35 -1.53
C LYS A 160 26.65 6.18 -0.55
N ILE A 161 26.91 5.88 0.72
CA ILE A 161 25.89 5.92 1.76
C ILE A 161 25.46 7.39 1.97
N ALA A 162 24.16 7.65 2.17
CA ALA A 162 23.63 9.01 2.29
C ALA A 162 24.12 9.79 3.54
N SER A 163 24.82 9.11 4.45
CA SER A 163 25.57 9.66 5.59
C SER A 163 26.88 10.34 5.17
N GLY A 164 27.36 10.08 3.95
CA GLY A 164 28.65 10.52 3.42
C GLY A 164 29.75 9.46 3.45
N GLN A 165 29.46 8.22 3.87
CA GLN A 165 30.42 7.11 3.90
C GLN A 165 30.50 6.41 2.53
N GLU A 166 31.69 6.01 2.09
CA GLU A 166 31.84 5.25 0.84
C GLU A 166 31.41 3.78 1.02
N LEU A 167 30.95 3.13 -0.04
CA LEU A 167 30.54 1.73 0.02
C LEU A 167 31.74 0.82 0.34
N GLY A 168 31.52 -0.17 1.21
CA GLY A 168 32.58 -1.02 1.77
C GLY A 168 33.37 -0.39 2.93
N GLN A 169 33.06 0.85 3.33
CA GLN A 169 33.45 1.33 4.67
C GLN A 169 32.54 0.72 5.74
N LYS A 170 33.03 0.70 6.98
CA LYS A 170 32.29 0.24 8.17
C LYS A 170 30.94 0.95 8.27
N LEU A 171 29.85 0.20 8.24
CA LEU A 171 28.48 0.74 8.21
C LEU A 171 27.70 0.33 9.46
N THR A 172 27.16 1.31 10.18
CA THR A 172 26.29 1.07 11.34
C THR A 172 24.85 0.87 10.87
N VAL A 173 24.32 -0.34 11.10
CA VAL A 173 22.96 -0.76 10.75
C VAL A 173 22.09 -0.64 12.00
N LYS A 174 21.02 0.16 11.94
CA LYS A 174 20.04 0.24 13.04
C LYS A 174 19.11 -0.96 13.04
N VAL A 175 18.91 -1.59 14.19
CA VAL A 175 17.98 -2.72 14.35
C VAL A 175 16.60 -2.19 14.75
N ILE A 176 15.56 -2.69 14.11
CA ILE A 176 14.19 -2.58 14.62
C ILE A 176 13.95 -3.77 15.55
N LYS A 177 13.88 -3.50 16.86
CA LYS A 177 13.60 -4.51 17.88
C LYS A 177 12.15 -4.97 17.76
N VAL A 178 11.95 -6.22 17.34
CA VAL A 178 10.65 -6.91 17.24
C VAL A 178 10.57 -8.12 18.16
N SER A 179 11.73 -8.69 18.52
CA SER A 179 11.86 -9.89 19.33
C SER A 179 12.79 -9.64 20.53
N PRO A 180 12.64 -10.35 21.67
CA PRO A 180 13.61 -10.30 22.78
C PRO A 180 15.06 -10.64 22.37
N LYS A 181 15.24 -11.34 21.24
CA LYS A 181 16.55 -11.64 20.60
C LYS A 181 17.29 -10.40 20.10
N ASP A 182 16.57 -9.31 19.85
CA ASP A 182 17.14 -8.10 19.25
C ASP A 182 17.81 -7.25 20.35
N GLU A 183 18.84 -7.80 21.00
CA GLU A 183 19.48 -7.19 22.18
C GLU A 183 20.04 -5.77 21.87
N PHE A 184 20.63 -5.62 20.69
CA PHE A 184 21.35 -4.42 20.26
C PHE A 184 20.48 -3.50 19.39
N ASP A 185 20.43 -2.20 19.71
CA ASP A 185 19.74 -1.18 18.88
C ASP A 185 20.44 -0.91 17.53
N SER A 186 21.69 -1.36 17.39
CA SER A 186 22.45 -1.34 16.14
C SER A 186 23.59 -2.35 16.19
N PHE A 187 23.90 -2.94 15.04
CA PHE A 187 25.17 -3.64 14.82
C PHE A 187 25.97 -2.94 13.71
N GLU A 188 27.22 -3.33 13.56
CA GLU A 188 28.13 -2.77 12.57
C GLU A 188 28.51 -3.87 11.58
N ILE A 189 28.49 -3.54 10.29
CA ILE A 189 28.87 -4.47 9.20
C ILE A 189 30.17 -4.02 8.54
N TYR A 190 30.98 -5.03 8.20
CA TYR A 190 32.34 -4.98 7.68
C TYR A 190 32.55 -6.30 6.93
N SER A 191 33.24 -6.30 5.79
CA SER A 191 33.53 -7.54 5.05
C SER A 191 34.14 -8.63 5.97
N ALA A 192 33.38 -9.72 6.20
CA ALA A 192 33.63 -10.88 7.11
C ALA A 192 33.54 -10.61 8.65
N THR A 193 33.03 -11.50 9.56
CA THR A 193 32.35 -12.83 9.49
C THR A 193 31.75 -13.29 10.86
N GLY A 194 30.49 -13.79 10.90
CA GLY A 194 29.91 -14.84 11.82
C GLY A 194 29.58 -14.56 13.32
N ILE A 195 28.72 -15.31 14.08
CA ILE A 195 27.76 -16.46 13.89
C ILE A 195 26.65 -16.44 15.02
N GLY A 196 25.40 -16.95 14.80
CA GLY A 196 24.40 -17.49 15.79
C GLY A 196 23.55 -16.53 16.68
N GLY A 197 22.36 -16.86 17.25
CA GLY A 197 21.46 -18.05 17.23
C GLY A 197 20.12 -17.90 18.06
N GLU A 198 19.25 -18.93 18.15
CA GLU A 198 17.93 -19.06 18.91
C GLU A 198 16.77 -18.07 18.54
N GLY A 199 15.53 -17.97 19.10
CA GLY A 199 14.56 -18.75 19.93
C GLY A 199 13.05 -18.43 19.58
N MET A 200 12.04 -18.58 20.47
CA MET A 200 10.54 -18.48 20.21
C MET A 200 9.72 -17.78 21.37
N THR A 201 8.36 -17.60 21.51
CA THR A 201 7.10 -18.05 20.82
C THR A 201 5.81 -17.17 21.12
N LYS A 202 4.86 -17.08 20.15
CA LYS A 202 3.35 -16.83 20.08
C LYS A 202 2.41 -16.46 21.30
N LEU A 203 1.27 -15.76 21.01
CA LEU A 203 -0.16 -16.16 21.28
C LEU A 203 -1.26 -15.23 20.62
N GLN A 204 -2.59 -15.37 20.91
CA GLN A 204 -3.69 -15.41 19.88
C GLN A 204 -5.12 -14.84 20.24
N MET A 205 -6.01 -14.59 19.23
CA MET A 205 -7.52 -14.37 19.24
C MET A 205 -8.09 -12.95 19.54
N ALA A 206 -9.32 -12.48 19.15
CA ALA A 206 -10.40 -12.85 18.16
C ALA A 206 -11.43 -11.66 17.93
N LEU A 207 -12.51 -11.82 17.13
CA LEU A 207 -13.43 -10.76 16.57
C LEU A 207 -14.92 -10.82 17.06
N PHE A 208 -15.69 -9.72 16.97
CA PHE A 208 -17.17 -9.64 17.07
C PHE A 208 -17.85 -8.79 15.93
N SER A 209 -19.19 -8.73 15.88
CA SER A 209 -20.01 -8.33 14.70
C SER A 209 -21.26 -7.48 15.03
N ALA A 210 -21.83 -6.74 14.05
CA ALA A 210 -23.17 -6.13 14.09
C ALA A 210 -23.77 -5.86 12.68
N GLU A 211 -25.07 -6.16 12.48
CA GLU A 211 -25.87 -5.81 11.28
C GLU A 211 -26.62 -4.46 11.45
N GLY A 212 -27.28 -3.94 10.39
CA GLY A 212 -28.52 -3.19 10.63
C GLY A 212 -28.98 -2.01 9.74
N LEU A 213 -28.63 -1.87 8.46
CA LEU A 213 -29.33 -0.93 7.55
C LEU A 213 -29.49 -1.49 6.13
N GLY A 214 -30.72 -1.43 5.59
CA GLY A 214 -31.03 -1.82 4.20
C GLY A 214 -30.87 -0.65 3.21
N PRO A 215 -30.23 -0.85 2.04
CA PRO A 215 -29.90 0.22 1.10
C PRO A 215 -31.12 0.81 0.35
N CYS A 216 -30.95 1.99 -0.27
CA CYS A 216 -31.93 2.51 -1.24
C CYS A 216 -31.97 1.67 -2.54
N GLU A 217 -32.98 1.95 -3.36
CA GLU A 217 -33.08 1.47 -4.73
C GLU A 217 -31.97 2.09 -5.61
N LEU A 218 -31.35 1.26 -6.46
CA LEU A 218 -30.17 1.62 -7.25
C LEU A 218 -30.52 1.83 -8.73
N SER A 219 -30.06 2.94 -9.29
CA SER A 219 -29.92 3.11 -10.74
C SER A 219 -28.62 2.47 -11.23
N TYR A 220 -28.56 2.13 -12.52
CA TYR A 220 -27.39 1.51 -13.12
C TYR A 220 -27.17 1.89 -14.58
N SER A 221 -25.94 1.67 -15.05
CA SER A 221 -25.56 1.63 -16.47
C SER A 221 -24.76 0.36 -16.73
N HIS A 222 -25.12 -0.38 -17.78
CA HIS A 222 -24.47 -1.62 -18.19
C HIS A 222 -23.88 -1.47 -19.60
N SER A 223 -22.71 -2.07 -19.84
CA SER A 223 -22.15 -2.30 -21.17
C SER A 223 -21.52 -3.69 -21.24
N ILE A 224 -21.38 -4.21 -22.45
CA ILE A 224 -20.58 -5.42 -22.75
C ILE A 224 -19.44 -4.96 -23.67
N ASN A 225 -18.22 -5.47 -23.46
CA ASN A 225 -17.06 -5.14 -24.30
C ASN A 225 -16.86 -6.17 -25.45
N ASN A 226 -15.80 -6.01 -26.24
CA ASN A 226 -15.51 -6.91 -27.38
C ASN A 226 -14.98 -8.31 -26.96
N TYR A 227 -14.92 -8.61 -25.68
CA TYR A 227 -14.46 -9.87 -25.08
C TYR A 227 -15.55 -10.55 -24.23
N ASP A 228 -16.81 -10.11 -24.35
CA ASP A 228 -17.97 -10.53 -23.56
C ASP A 228 -17.91 -10.22 -22.04
N ASP A 229 -17.02 -9.32 -21.60
CA ASP A 229 -17.03 -8.84 -20.20
C ASP A 229 -18.27 -7.97 -19.93
N HIS A 230 -18.90 -8.20 -18.79
CA HIS A 230 -20.03 -7.41 -18.30
C HIS A 230 -19.57 -6.26 -17.39
N ASP A 231 -19.75 -5.02 -17.84
CA ASP A 231 -19.36 -3.82 -17.10
C ASP A 231 -20.58 -3.08 -16.52
N TRP A 232 -20.85 -3.26 -15.24
CA TRP A 232 -21.91 -2.56 -14.53
C TRP A 232 -21.37 -1.37 -13.72
N VAL A 233 -22.10 -0.26 -13.69
CA VAL A 233 -21.89 0.83 -12.74
C VAL A 233 -23.23 1.16 -12.10
N PHE A 234 -23.28 1.21 -10.78
CA PHE A 234 -24.47 1.44 -9.96
C PHE A 234 -24.32 2.73 -9.15
N TRP A 235 -25.44 3.42 -8.90
CA TRP A 235 -25.51 4.57 -8.00
C TRP A 235 -26.90 4.64 -7.34
N SER A 236 -26.96 5.18 -6.12
CA SER A 236 -28.23 5.44 -5.44
C SER A 236 -28.93 6.65 -6.06
N THR A 237 -30.27 6.64 -6.10
CA THR A 237 -31.08 7.83 -6.43
C THR A 237 -31.31 8.72 -5.21
N CYS A 238 -31.04 8.21 -4.01
CA CYS A 238 -31.13 8.95 -2.75
C CYS A 238 -30.08 10.07 -2.67
N GLY A 239 -30.53 11.31 -2.88
CA GLY A 239 -29.72 12.52 -2.81
C GLY A 239 -30.00 13.58 -3.90
N ASN A 240 -30.71 13.22 -4.97
CA ASN A 240 -30.90 14.12 -6.13
C ASN A 240 -32.22 14.92 -6.11
N ASP A 241 -33.23 14.48 -5.36
CA ASP A 241 -34.53 15.16 -5.22
C ASP A 241 -34.67 15.79 -3.82
N GLU A 242 -34.98 17.09 -3.76
CA GLU A 242 -35.43 17.73 -2.52
C GLU A 242 -36.82 17.20 -2.10
N GLY A 243 -36.82 16.10 -1.33
CA GLY A 243 -37.99 15.64 -0.57
C GLY A 243 -38.82 14.50 -1.15
N ARG A 244 -38.32 13.71 -2.11
CA ARG A 244 -39.11 12.59 -2.70
C ARG A 244 -38.79 11.18 -2.17
N CYS A 245 -37.71 10.99 -1.41
CA CYS A 245 -37.49 9.73 -0.68
C CYS A 245 -38.33 9.71 0.61
N GLY A 246 -39.39 8.90 0.64
CA GLY A 246 -40.33 8.80 1.77
C GLY A 246 -39.81 8.05 3.00
N LYS A 247 -38.51 8.14 3.32
CA LYS A 247 -37.88 7.56 4.51
C LYS A 247 -37.03 8.63 5.21
N PRO A 248 -37.04 8.72 6.55
CA PRO A 248 -36.22 9.70 7.27
C PRO A 248 -34.73 9.38 7.11
N HIS A 249 -34.01 10.22 6.36
CA HIS A 249 -32.56 10.12 6.22
C HIS A 249 -31.85 10.68 7.46
N HIS A 250 -31.21 9.81 8.23
CA HIS A 250 -30.29 10.21 9.32
C HIS A 250 -28.93 10.70 8.82
N LEU A 251 -28.65 10.57 7.51
CA LEU A 251 -27.38 10.91 6.88
C LEU A 251 -27.64 11.97 5.79
N SER A 252 -27.34 13.24 6.08
CA SER A 252 -27.39 14.31 5.08
C SER A 252 -26.11 14.33 4.23
N ALA A 253 -26.24 14.17 2.91
CA ALA A 253 -25.15 14.51 2.00
C ALA A 253 -24.97 16.04 1.96
N THR A 254 -23.73 16.53 1.95
CA THR A 254 -23.47 17.94 1.62
C THR A 254 -23.64 18.16 0.12
N ALA A 255 -23.78 19.43 -0.30
CA ALA A 255 -23.85 19.78 -1.72
C ALA A 255 -22.62 19.28 -2.51
N ASP A 256 -21.43 19.40 -1.91
CA ASP A 256 -20.18 18.86 -2.46
C ASP A 256 -20.28 17.34 -2.67
N GLY A 257 -20.89 16.63 -1.70
CA GLY A 257 -21.11 15.19 -1.76
C GLY A 257 -21.93 14.73 -2.96
N ALA A 258 -22.88 15.53 -3.44
CA ALA A 258 -23.64 15.23 -4.66
C ALA A 258 -22.75 15.35 -5.91
N VAL A 259 -22.01 16.47 -6.04
CA VAL A 259 -21.05 16.69 -7.13
C VAL A 259 -19.99 15.60 -7.17
N ILE A 260 -19.46 15.21 -6.01
CA ILE A 260 -18.49 14.13 -5.85
C ILE A 260 -19.08 12.78 -6.31
N LYS A 261 -20.33 12.45 -5.94
CA LYS A 261 -20.97 11.20 -6.40
C LYS A 261 -21.08 11.13 -7.92
N ASP A 262 -21.43 12.21 -8.61
CA ASP A 262 -21.47 12.22 -10.08
C ASP A 262 -20.06 12.19 -10.71
N GLN A 263 -19.06 12.86 -10.12
CA GLN A 263 -17.65 12.73 -10.53
C GLN A 263 -17.13 11.29 -10.41
N ILE A 264 -17.40 10.62 -9.28
CA ILE A 264 -17.04 9.22 -9.03
C ILE A 264 -17.79 8.28 -9.98
N LYS A 265 -19.09 8.47 -10.19
CA LYS A 265 -19.90 7.70 -11.15
C LYS A 265 -19.37 7.83 -12.58
N TRP A 266 -19.02 9.04 -13.02
CA TRP A 266 -18.38 9.27 -14.31
C TRP A 266 -17.04 8.54 -14.41
N LEU A 267 -16.18 8.65 -13.39
CA LEU A 267 -14.90 7.97 -13.29
C LEU A 267 -15.06 6.44 -13.41
N LEU A 268 -15.98 5.85 -12.65
CA LEU A 268 -16.32 4.42 -12.68
C LEU A 268 -16.78 3.96 -14.07
N GLN A 269 -17.53 4.80 -14.81
CA GLN A 269 -17.90 4.51 -16.20
C GLN A 269 -16.71 4.57 -17.18
N HIS A 270 -15.66 5.33 -16.88
CA HIS A 270 -14.49 5.55 -17.77
C HIS A 270 -13.25 4.71 -17.42
N LEU A 271 -13.18 4.13 -16.21
CA LEU A 271 -12.14 3.16 -15.82
C LEU A 271 -12.14 1.90 -16.70
N LYS A 272 -13.31 1.53 -17.26
CA LYS A 272 -13.50 0.47 -18.27
C LYS A 272 -12.54 0.56 -19.47
N GLN A 273 -12.11 1.76 -19.84
CA GLN A 273 -11.18 2.01 -20.96
C GLN A 273 -9.70 1.95 -20.54
N THR A 274 -9.37 1.35 -19.39
CA THR A 274 -8.04 1.48 -18.77
C THR A 274 -7.69 0.29 -17.92
N ILE A 275 -8.63 -0.22 -17.13
CA ILE A 275 -8.50 -1.51 -16.47
C ILE A 275 -8.96 -2.59 -17.46
N TRP A 276 -8.04 -3.47 -17.84
CA TRP A 276 -8.27 -4.62 -18.71
C TRP A 276 -8.40 -5.94 -17.90
N CYS A 277 -8.37 -5.89 -16.56
CA CYS A 277 -8.36 -7.09 -15.74
C CYS A 277 -9.76 -7.71 -15.53
N TRP A 278 -9.84 -9.03 -15.63
CA TRP A 278 -11.01 -9.76 -16.12
C TRP A 278 -12.19 -9.90 -15.14
N CYS A 279 -12.00 -9.58 -13.85
CA CYS A 279 -13.05 -9.57 -12.82
C CYS A 279 -12.66 -8.61 -11.68
N HIS A 280 -13.41 -7.54 -11.44
CA HIS A 280 -13.16 -6.66 -10.30
C HIS A 280 -14.40 -5.87 -9.84
N LEU A 281 -14.42 -5.51 -8.55
CA LEU A 281 -15.35 -4.54 -7.95
C LEU A 281 -14.56 -3.27 -7.64
N VAL A 282 -15.07 -2.12 -8.06
CA VAL A 282 -14.61 -0.80 -7.58
C VAL A 282 -15.72 -0.19 -6.74
N GLN A 283 -15.47 0.16 -5.47
CA GLN A 283 -16.48 0.80 -4.62
C GLN A 283 -15.95 2.06 -3.94
N PHE A 284 -16.81 3.07 -3.85
CA PHE A 284 -16.48 4.32 -3.17
C PHE A 284 -16.94 4.29 -1.71
N TRP A 285 -16.02 4.58 -0.81
CA TRP A 285 -16.28 4.92 0.58
C TRP A 285 -16.41 6.43 0.68
N GLY A 286 -17.64 6.90 0.76
CA GLY A 286 -17.95 8.33 0.86
C GLY A 286 -18.21 8.74 2.31
N LEU A 287 -17.88 9.99 2.62
CA LEU A 287 -18.15 10.59 3.92
C LEU A 287 -19.67 10.80 4.13
N VAL A 288 -20.14 10.47 5.33
CA VAL A 288 -21.51 10.72 5.81
C VAL A 288 -21.45 11.19 7.27
N LYS A 289 -22.35 12.10 7.66
CA LYS A 289 -22.48 12.56 9.06
C LYS A 289 -23.68 11.95 9.73
N ASN A 290 -23.52 11.54 10.99
CA ASN A 290 -24.58 11.06 11.87
C ASN A 290 -24.47 11.77 13.22
N GLY A 291 -25.25 12.85 13.40
CA GLY A 291 -24.98 13.83 14.46
C GLY A 291 -23.62 14.51 14.23
N ASP A 292 -22.85 14.70 15.29
CA ASP A 292 -21.56 15.38 15.26
C ASP A 292 -20.41 14.51 14.68
N LYS A 293 -20.61 13.19 14.53
CA LYS A 293 -19.59 12.25 14.03
C LYS A 293 -19.68 12.00 12.53
N THR A 294 -18.53 12.00 11.86
CA THR A 294 -18.37 11.65 10.45
C THR A 294 -17.83 10.22 10.29
N TYR A 295 -18.36 9.52 9.30
CA TYR A 295 -18.03 8.14 8.97
C TYR A 295 -17.79 7.98 7.47
N LEU A 296 -16.95 7.02 7.09
CA LEU A 296 -16.91 6.47 5.74
C LEU A 296 -17.88 5.28 5.64
N THR A 297 -18.67 5.24 4.57
CA THR A 297 -19.51 4.07 4.27
C THR A 297 -19.64 3.84 2.77
N THR A 298 -19.92 2.61 2.38
CA THR A 298 -20.33 2.25 1.01
C THR A 298 -21.86 2.35 0.80
N ARG A 299 -22.64 2.62 1.86
CA ARG A 299 -24.09 2.81 1.77
C ARG A 299 -24.41 4.03 0.91
N ASP A 300 -25.29 3.84 -0.07
CA ASP A 300 -25.73 4.86 -1.03
C ASP A 300 -24.60 5.55 -1.83
N GLN A 301 -23.43 4.92 -1.93
CA GLN A 301 -22.31 5.37 -2.74
C GLN A 301 -22.24 4.65 -4.09
N PRO A 302 -21.68 5.28 -5.15
CA PRO A 302 -21.47 4.61 -6.42
C PRO A 302 -20.47 3.46 -6.34
N PHE A 303 -20.67 2.43 -7.17
CA PHE A 303 -19.73 1.32 -7.35
C PHE A 303 -19.82 0.73 -8.75
N ALA A 304 -18.74 0.14 -9.25
CA ALA A 304 -18.67 -0.61 -10.50
C ALA A 304 -18.38 -2.08 -10.24
N LEU A 305 -18.90 -2.95 -11.10
CA LEU A 305 -18.63 -4.37 -11.11
C LEU A 305 -18.37 -4.81 -12.55
N GLN A 306 -17.11 -5.16 -12.84
CA GLN A 306 -16.69 -5.77 -14.10
C GLN A 306 -16.51 -7.28 -13.87
N TYR A 307 -17.03 -8.12 -14.77
CA TYR A 307 -16.78 -9.56 -14.73
C TYR A 307 -16.92 -10.25 -16.09
N TYR A 308 -16.00 -11.17 -16.37
CA TYR A 308 -16.19 -12.22 -17.38
C TYR A 308 -17.05 -13.38 -16.85
N HIS A 309 -16.82 -13.81 -15.60
CA HIS A 309 -17.40 -15.04 -15.05
C HIS A 309 -18.42 -14.79 -13.93
N ILE A 310 -19.65 -15.30 -14.12
CA ILE A 310 -20.76 -15.19 -13.16
C ILE A 310 -20.48 -15.80 -11.77
N ARG A 311 -19.51 -16.72 -11.66
CA ARG A 311 -19.04 -17.25 -10.36
C ARG A 311 -18.28 -16.20 -9.54
N GLU A 312 -17.49 -15.39 -10.23
CA GLU A 312 -16.65 -14.35 -9.65
C GLU A 312 -17.48 -13.10 -9.33
N ALA A 313 -18.42 -12.74 -10.22
CA ALA A 313 -19.48 -11.78 -9.92
C ALA A 313 -20.25 -12.14 -8.64
N ARG A 314 -20.58 -13.42 -8.41
CA ARG A 314 -21.24 -13.88 -7.18
C ARG A 314 -20.37 -13.73 -5.93
N LYS A 315 -19.04 -13.86 -6.03
CA LYS A 315 -18.14 -13.58 -4.90
C LYS A 315 -18.14 -12.08 -4.58
N LEU A 316 -17.90 -11.25 -5.59
CA LEU A 316 -17.83 -9.80 -5.46
C LEU A 316 -19.16 -9.19 -4.97
N CYS A 317 -20.31 -9.68 -5.43
CA CYS A 317 -21.62 -9.24 -4.93
C CYS A 317 -21.87 -9.61 -3.45
N LYS A 318 -21.38 -10.76 -2.97
CA LYS A 318 -21.46 -11.11 -1.53
C LYS A 318 -20.59 -10.18 -0.70
N TYR A 319 -19.34 -9.99 -1.12
CA TYR A 319 -18.40 -9.07 -0.49
C TYR A 319 -18.96 -7.63 -0.44
N ARG A 320 -19.42 -7.11 -1.59
CA ARG A 320 -20.09 -5.81 -1.72
C ARG A 320 -21.27 -5.65 -0.76
N LYS A 321 -22.05 -6.72 -0.55
CA LYS A 321 -23.16 -6.72 0.42
C LYS A 321 -22.65 -6.63 1.85
N HIS A 322 -21.64 -7.43 2.23
CA HIS A 322 -21.05 -7.37 3.57
C HIS A 322 -20.43 -5.98 3.86
N CYS A 323 -19.80 -5.33 2.87
CA CYS A 323 -19.34 -3.94 2.99
C CYS A 323 -20.46 -2.90 3.23
N LEU A 324 -21.75 -3.26 3.06
CA LEU A 324 -22.89 -2.41 3.47
C LEU A 324 -23.22 -2.51 4.97
N GLU A 325 -22.65 -3.45 5.72
CA GLU A 325 -22.86 -3.56 7.17
C GLU A 325 -21.96 -2.55 7.94
N TYR A 326 -20.79 -2.24 7.39
CA TYR A 326 -19.77 -1.40 8.02
C TYR A 326 -19.98 0.12 7.87
N SER A 327 -19.47 0.87 8.83
CA SER A 327 -19.29 2.33 8.79
C SER A 327 -18.06 2.68 9.63
N ILE A 328 -17.05 3.28 9.01
CA ILE A 328 -15.71 3.46 9.60
C ILE A 328 -15.61 4.90 10.14
N PRO A 329 -15.33 5.12 11.43
CA PRO A 329 -15.21 6.48 11.97
C PRO A 329 -13.95 7.17 11.45
N VAL A 330 -14.05 8.47 11.13
CA VAL A 330 -12.89 9.27 10.70
C VAL A 330 -12.50 10.40 11.66
N ASP A 331 -13.42 10.85 12.52
CA ASP A 331 -13.22 11.97 13.45
C ASP A 331 -12.71 11.54 14.85
N GLU A 332 -12.45 10.25 15.05
CA GLU A 332 -12.06 9.68 16.37
C GLU A 332 -10.55 9.38 16.39
N ASP A 333 -9.81 9.77 17.43
CA ASP A 333 -8.36 9.54 17.60
C ASP A 333 -7.99 8.05 17.90
N ASP A 334 -8.86 7.12 17.53
CA ASP A 334 -8.75 5.68 17.77
C ASP A 334 -7.60 5.02 16.96
N ASP A 335 -7.17 3.84 17.42
CA ASP A 335 -6.10 3.03 16.83
C ASP A 335 -6.29 2.79 15.32
N ASP A 336 -5.36 3.33 14.50
CA ASP A 336 -5.28 3.15 13.04
C ASP A 336 -5.19 1.67 12.60
N HIS A 337 -4.89 0.75 13.52
CA HIS A 337 -5.02 -0.67 13.26
C HIS A 337 -6.48 -1.07 13.02
N GLU A 338 -7.45 -0.60 13.81
CA GLU A 338 -8.80 -1.19 13.88
C GLU A 338 -9.80 -0.59 12.88
N ILE A 339 -9.50 0.57 12.30
CA ILE A 339 -10.35 1.23 11.28
C ILE A 339 -10.34 0.56 9.89
N GLY A 340 -9.44 -0.41 9.68
CA GLY A 340 -9.27 -1.10 8.40
C GLY A 340 -8.63 -0.25 7.28
N PRO A 341 -8.34 -0.86 6.11
CA PRO A 341 -7.64 -0.18 5.02
C PRO A 341 -8.34 1.10 4.50
N PRO A 342 -9.68 1.17 4.31
CA PRO A 342 -10.31 2.42 3.86
C PRO A 342 -10.16 3.56 4.88
N GLY A 343 -10.18 3.27 6.18
CA GLY A 343 -9.94 4.26 7.23
C GLY A 343 -8.50 4.77 7.21
N ARG A 344 -7.51 3.87 7.13
CA ARG A 344 -6.09 4.25 7.05
C ARG A 344 -5.76 5.05 5.81
N VAL A 345 -6.28 4.66 4.64
CA VAL A 345 -6.08 5.40 3.39
C VAL A 345 -6.66 6.82 3.49
N PHE A 346 -7.81 6.97 4.16
CA PHE A 346 -8.41 8.28 4.40
C PHE A 346 -7.55 9.15 5.33
N ARG A 347 -7.20 8.65 6.52
CA ARG A 347 -6.44 9.42 7.53
C ARG A 347 -5.01 9.72 7.07
N SER A 348 -4.33 8.75 6.47
CA SER A 348 -2.93 8.89 6.05
C SER A 348 -2.77 9.67 4.74
N GLY A 349 -3.81 9.78 3.91
CA GLY A 349 -3.74 10.36 2.57
C GLY A 349 -2.85 9.58 1.59
N LEU A 350 -2.49 8.32 1.91
CA LEU A 350 -1.64 7.46 1.09
C LEU A 350 -2.42 6.21 0.61
N PRO A 351 -2.12 5.69 -0.58
CA PRO A 351 -2.62 4.39 -1.03
C PRO A 351 -2.23 3.22 -0.12
N GLU A 352 -3.11 2.24 0.02
CA GLU A 352 -2.84 0.94 0.67
C GLU A 352 -3.09 -0.19 -0.34
N TYR A 353 -2.16 -1.15 -0.42
CA TYR A 353 -2.19 -2.27 -1.37
C TYR A 353 -1.81 -3.57 -0.68
N ALA A 354 -2.55 -4.63 -0.98
CA ALA A 354 -2.14 -6.00 -0.67
C ALA A 354 -2.53 -6.93 -1.85
N PRO A 355 -1.59 -7.74 -2.38
CA PRO A 355 -1.94 -8.74 -3.40
C PRO A 355 -2.85 -9.84 -2.81
N TYR A 356 -2.87 -10.01 -1.47
CA TYR A 356 -3.72 -10.99 -0.80
C TYR A 356 -4.27 -10.44 0.52
N VAL A 357 -5.60 -10.31 0.63
CA VAL A 357 -6.29 -9.92 1.87
C VAL A 357 -6.02 -10.88 3.04
N ALA A 358 -5.57 -12.10 2.75
CA ALA A 358 -5.17 -13.08 3.76
C ALA A 358 -3.99 -12.64 4.63
N GLY A 359 -3.11 -11.75 4.12
CA GLY A 359 -1.93 -11.25 4.84
C GLY A 359 -2.22 -10.20 5.92
N TYR A 360 -3.41 -9.59 5.92
CA TYR A 360 -3.87 -8.76 7.03
C TYR A 360 -4.22 -9.63 8.23
N THR A 361 -3.90 -9.16 9.43
CA THR A 361 -4.54 -9.66 10.66
C THR A 361 -5.97 -9.14 10.78
N ILE A 362 -6.74 -9.78 11.65
CA ILE A 362 -8.15 -9.45 11.88
C ILE A 362 -8.38 -8.10 12.59
N ARG A 363 -7.36 -7.53 13.26
CA ARG A 363 -7.39 -6.14 13.75
C ARG A 363 -7.16 -5.19 12.59
N GLU A 364 -6.05 -5.35 11.87
CA GLU A 364 -5.65 -4.49 10.74
C GLU A 364 -6.71 -4.43 9.62
N TYR A 365 -7.51 -5.49 9.46
CA TYR A 365 -8.64 -5.47 8.55
C TYR A 365 -9.86 -6.24 9.14
N PRO A 366 -10.84 -5.55 9.75
CA PRO A 366 -11.96 -6.19 10.44
C PRO A 366 -12.88 -7.08 9.58
N GLN A 367 -12.88 -6.87 8.25
CA GLN A 367 -13.68 -7.67 7.30
C GLN A 367 -12.91 -8.89 6.76
N ARG A 368 -11.64 -9.08 7.17
CA ARG A 368 -10.68 -10.01 6.56
C ARG A 368 -11.18 -11.44 6.45
N ASP A 369 -11.80 -11.99 7.49
CA ASP A 369 -12.27 -13.39 7.48
C ASP A 369 -13.51 -13.61 6.57
N TYR A 370 -14.25 -12.56 6.23
CA TYR A 370 -15.26 -12.63 5.16
C TYR A 370 -14.65 -12.34 3.78
N ALA A 371 -13.65 -11.46 3.71
CA ALA A 371 -12.93 -11.15 2.47
C ALA A 371 -12.22 -12.38 1.92
N VAL A 372 -11.53 -13.14 2.76
CA VAL A 372 -10.85 -14.39 2.41
C VAL A 372 -11.84 -15.39 1.78
N GLY A 373 -11.59 -15.77 0.53
CA GLY A 373 -12.45 -16.65 -0.27
C GLY A 373 -13.48 -15.94 -1.16
N HIS A 374 -13.72 -14.64 -0.96
CA HIS A 374 -14.50 -13.78 -1.86
C HIS A 374 -13.63 -12.80 -2.65
N VAL A 375 -12.55 -12.33 -2.04
CA VAL A 375 -11.53 -11.42 -2.57
C VAL A 375 -10.16 -12.07 -2.34
N ARG A 376 -9.23 -11.79 -3.25
CA ARG A 376 -7.82 -12.10 -3.19
C ARG A 376 -7.07 -10.77 -3.07
N ASP A 377 -6.99 -10.03 -4.16
CA ASP A 377 -6.24 -8.78 -4.26
C ASP A 377 -7.05 -7.55 -3.83
N TYR A 378 -6.35 -6.57 -3.24
CA TYR A 378 -6.92 -5.37 -2.63
C TYR A 378 -6.07 -4.13 -2.91
N TRP A 379 -6.72 -3.03 -3.32
CA TRP A 379 -6.09 -1.73 -3.49
C TRP A 379 -7.06 -0.61 -3.11
N ALA A 380 -6.63 0.35 -2.28
CA ALA A 380 -7.45 1.49 -1.91
C ALA A 380 -6.70 2.82 -2.12
N LEU A 381 -7.42 3.80 -2.68
CA LEU A 381 -6.88 5.11 -3.08
C LEU A 381 -7.61 6.27 -2.39
N PRO A 382 -6.89 7.27 -1.85
CA PRO A 382 -7.49 8.47 -1.32
C PRO A 382 -7.96 9.37 -2.48
N ILE A 383 -9.21 9.85 -2.40
CA ILE A 383 -9.77 10.77 -3.39
C ILE A 383 -9.77 12.18 -2.78
N TYR A 384 -9.30 13.16 -3.55
CA TYR A 384 -9.31 14.58 -3.21
C TYR A 384 -10.16 15.33 -4.24
N HIS A 385 -10.88 16.38 -3.84
CA HIS A 385 -11.67 17.21 -4.76
C HIS A 385 -10.85 18.36 -5.35
N HIS A 386 -9.82 18.82 -4.64
CA HIS A 386 -8.96 19.93 -5.05
C HIS A 386 -7.54 19.73 -4.50
N PRO A 387 -6.45 20.06 -5.24
CA PRO A 387 -5.09 19.73 -4.82
C PRO A 387 -4.69 20.32 -3.46
N ALA A 388 -5.22 21.50 -3.11
CA ALA A 388 -4.89 22.17 -1.86
C ALA A 388 -5.61 21.62 -0.60
N GLN A 389 -6.42 20.57 -0.72
CA GLN A 389 -7.09 19.94 0.42
C GLN A 389 -6.12 19.05 1.21
N HIS A 390 -6.05 19.22 2.53
CA HIS A 390 -5.17 18.43 3.40
C HIS A 390 -5.71 17.04 3.75
N LEU A 391 -7.01 16.83 3.62
CA LEU A 391 -7.68 15.54 3.85
C LEU A 391 -8.40 15.07 2.57
N PRO A 392 -8.52 13.76 2.35
CA PRO A 392 -9.39 13.21 1.31
C PRO A 392 -10.87 13.55 1.54
N ILE A 393 -11.67 13.42 0.49
CA ILE A 393 -13.14 13.49 0.50
C ILE A 393 -13.81 12.11 0.56
N GLY A 394 -13.00 11.05 0.49
CA GLY A 394 -13.42 9.65 0.48
C GLY A 394 -12.31 8.75 -0.05
N VAL A 395 -12.60 7.46 -0.17
CA VAL A 395 -11.65 6.44 -0.62
C VAL A 395 -12.26 5.58 -1.72
N LEU A 396 -11.49 5.33 -2.79
CA LEU A 396 -11.87 4.44 -3.87
C LEU A 396 -11.15 3.11 -3.71
N GLU A 397 -11.91 2.06 -3.42
CA GLU A 397 -11.43 0.70 -3.24
C GLU A 397 -11.60 -0.10 -4.53
N PHE A 398 -10.61 -0.92 -4.85
CA PHE A 398 -10.58 -1.90 -5.93
C PHE A 398 -10.29 -3.27 -5.30
N VAL A 399 -11.15 -4.26 -5.57
CA VAL A 399 -10.92 -5.66 -5.17
C VAL A 399 -11.22 -6.64 -6.29
N SER A 400 -10.50 -7.76 -6.27
CA SER A 400 -10.64 -8.83 -7.25
C SER A 400 -10.58 -10.20 -6.58
N PRO A 401 -11.30 -11.22 -7.07
CA PRO A 401 -11.18 -12.59 -6.58
C PRO A 401 -9.97 -13.34 -7.19
N THR A 402 -9.27 -12.70 -8.12
CA THR A 402 -8.12 -13.17 -8.89
C THR A 402 -7.01 -12.11 -8.92
N ASP A 403 -5.82 -12.46 -9.40
CA ASP A 403 -4.63 -11.60 -9.35
C ASP A 403 -4.80 -10.23 -10.06
N PHE A 404 -4.27 -9.15 -9.47
CA PHE A 404 -4.17 -7.81 -10.06
C PHE A 404 -2.92 -7.59 -10.95
N ASN A 405 -2.16 -8.64 -11.28
CA ASN A 405 -1.02 -8.60 -12.24
C ASN A 405 -1.31 -7.87 -13.57
N GLU A 406 -2.57 -7.82 -14.02
CA GLU A 406 -2.98 -7.09 -15.23
C GLU A 406 -3.64 -5.71 -14.96
N LEU A 407 -3.92 -5.33 -13.71
CA LEU A 407 -4.53 -4.03 -13.39
C LEU A 407 -3.44 -2.94 -13.49
N PRO A 408 -3.52 -2.00 -14.45
CA PRO A 408 -2.44 -1.05 -14.70
C PRO A 408 -2.55 0.13 -13.72
N ARG A 409 -2.25 -0.14 -12.44
CA ARG A 409 -2.41 0.78 -11.31
C ARG A 409 -1.84 2.18 -11.59
N ARG A 410 -0.68 2.26 -12.26
CA ARG A 410 -0.09 3.52 -12.75
C ARG A 410 -1.00 4.29 -13.73
N ARG A 411 -1.57 3.65 -14.76
CA ARG A 411 -2.48 4.32 -15.72
C ARG A 411 -3.78 4.78 -15.06
N VAL A 412 -4.24 4.05 -14.05
CA VAL A 412 -5.39 4.46 -13.21
C VAL A 412 -5.06 5.74 -12.44
N LEU A 413 -3.90 5.79 -11.76
CA LEU A 413 -3.41 6.99 -11.07
C LEU A 413 -3.20 8.18 -12.01
N GLU A 414 -2.61 7.97 -13.19
CA GLU A 414 -2.45 9.00 -14.24
C GLU A 414 -3.81 9.58 -14.68
N LYS A 415 -4.83 8.73 -14.92
CA LYS A 415 -6.18 9.20 -15.25
C LYS A 415 -6.89 9.91 -14.09
N LEU A 416 -6.71 9.47 -12.85
CA LEU A 416 -7.28 10.10 -11.66
C LEU A 416 -6.74 11.53 -11.49
N GLN A 417 -5.41 11.70 -11.54
CA GLN A 417 -4.74 13.00 -11.42
C GLN A 417 -5.17 13.97 -12.52
N VAL A 418 -5.37 13.49 -13.74
CA VAL A 418 -5.79 14.31 -14.90
C VAL A 418 -7.26 14.77 -14.81
N ARG A 419 -8.11 14.21 -13.93
CA ARG A 419 -9.55 14.53 -13.90
C ARG A 419 -10.13 14.98 -12.56
N LEU A 420 -9.54 14.60 -11.43
CA LEU A 420 -9.95 15.10 -10.11
C LEU A 420 -9.41 16.51 -9.80
N PHE A 421 -8.47 17.01 -10.62
CA PHE A 421 -7.74 18.27 -10.38
C PHE A 421 -7.77 19.23 -11.58
N SER A 422 -8.74 19.09 -12.49
CA SER A 422 -8.75 19.78 -13.79
C SER A 422 -9.89 20.79 -14.00
N PHE A 423 -10.36 21.42 -12.93
CA PHE A 423 -11.37 22.48 -12.93
C PHE A 423 -11.04 23.52 -11.85
#